data_AF-A0A437STY9-F1
#
_entry.id   AF-A0A437STY9-F1
#
_cell.length_a   1.000
_cell.length_b   1.000
_cell.length_c   1.000
_cell.angle_alpha   90.00
_cell.angle_beta   90.00
_cell.angle_gamma   90.00
#
_symmetry.space_group_name_H-M   'P 1'
#
loop_
_entity.id
_entity.type
_entity.pdbx_description
1 polymer ?
#
loop_
_entity_poly.entity_id
_entity_poly.type
_entity_poly.pdbx_seq_one_letter_code
_entity_poly.pdbx_strand_id
1 'polypeptide(L)'
;MKKFNQKLALVTLSLALAMPGLSSVLIPTPVSAVTKAKKQAKVTVKSKTPIYNFAGQKISPKGYHWPKNAKIAVNGAFYLWNEKQNKVKLYYHLTNRRQKMVKAGKSKKVNLGDAFVKTSNVKISRKLKAQNSALTAENNHKIAASESDLITLNELIKNSAQIKKSKRYQQASAEERYNYREAINDAKKALKHDTLSAARVQYLIWQANIAIKAF
;
A
#
# COMPACT_ATOMS: atom_id res chain seq x y z
N MET A 1 21.21 -39.01 -8.19
CA MET A 1 20.09 -38.43 -8.97
C MET A 1 18.77 -38.80 -8.29
N LYS A 2 18.15 -37.89 -7.54
CA LYS A 2 16.89 -38.13 -6.81
C LYS A 2 15.71 -37.67 -7.65
N LYS A 3 14.85 -38.63 -8.04
CA LYS A 3 13.59 -38.40 -8.76
C LYS A 3 12.58 -37.73 -7.80
N PHE A 4 12.08 -36.55 -8.17
CA PHE A 4 10.99 -35.88 -7.48
C PHE A 4 9.67 -36.21 -8.20
N ASN A 5 8.84 -37.04 -7.57
CA ASN A 5 7.46 -37.27 -8.00
C ASN A 5 6.60 -36.10 -7.51
N GLN A 6 6.15 -35.24 -8.42
CA GLN A 6 5.03 -34.33 -8.18
C GLN A 6 3.76 -34.96 -8.77
N LYS A 7 2.99 -35.65 -7.93
CA LYS A 7 1.54 -35.76 -8.12
C LYS A 7 0.93 -34.64 -7.27
N LEU A 8 0.57 -33.53 -7.91
CA LEU A 8 -0.30 -32.54 -7.28
C LEU A 8 -1.58 -32.44 -8.10
N ALA A 9 -2.69 -32.67 -7.41
CA ALA A 9 -4.02 -32.80 -7.96
C ALA A 9 -4.44 -31.56 -8.76
N LEU A 10 -4.93 -31.80 -9.98
CA LEU A 10 -5.68 -30.82 -10.76
C LEU A 10 -7.02 -30.59 -10.04
N VAL A 11 -7.18 -29.44 -9.39
CA VAL A 11 -8.51 -28.95 -9.00
C VAL A 11 -8.90 -27.88 -10.01
N THR A 12 -9.60 -28.31 -11.06
CA THR A 12 -10.27 -27.41 -12.01
C THR A 12 -11.48 -26.79 -11.31
N LEU A 13 -11.32 -25.57 -10.81
CA LEU A 13 -12.46 -24.71 -10.45
C LEU A 13 -12.63 -23.66 -11.55
N SER A 14 -13.52 -23.98 -12.49
CA SER A 14 -13.99 -23.03 -13.51
C SER A 14 -14.86 -21.98 -12.84
N LEU A 15 -14.29 -20.84 -12.47
CA LEU A 15 -15.05 -19.63 -12.16
C LEU A 15 -14.71 -18.57 -13.20
N ALA A 16 -15.49 -18.58 -14.30
CA ALA A 16 -15.51 -17.50 -15.27
C ALA A 16 -16.13 -16.26 -14.62
N LEU A 17 -15.30 -15.44 -13.98
CA LEU A 17 -15.65 -14.07 -13.65
C LEU A 17 -15.02 -13.18 -14.71
N ALA A 18 -15.90 -12.52 -15.48
CA ALA A 18 -15.57 -11.55 -16.50
C ALA A 18 -14.44 -10.62 -16.04
N MET A 19 -13.27 -10.77 -16.65
CA MET A 19 -12.21 -9.78 -16.57
C MET A 19 -12.69 -8.53 -17.31
N PRO A 20 -12.77 -7.34 -16.68
CA PRO A 20 -12.83 -6.12 -17.46
C PRO A 20 -11.55 -6.02 -18.29
N GLY A 21 -11.74 -5.85 -19.60
CA GLY A 21 -10.72 -6.01 -20.63
C GLY A 21 -9.44 -5.22 -20.36
N LEU A 22 -8.33 -5.86 -20.76
CA LEU A 22 -7.02 -5.26 -20.96
C LEU A 22 -7.16 -4.06 -21.91
N SER A 23 -7.25 -2.86 -21.34
CA SER A 23 -6.93 -1.65 -22.10
C SER A 23 -5.43 -1.60 -22.25
N SER A 24 -4.97 -1.56 -23.49
CA SER A 24 -3.59 -1.28 -23.89
C SER A 24 -2.99 -0.16 -23.04
N VAL A 25 -1.76 -0.36 -22.55
CA VAL A 25 -0.97 0.69 -21.91
C VAL A 25 -0.56 1.68 -22.99
N LEU A 26 -1.45 2.63 -23.30
CA LEU A 26 -1.02 3.88 -23.93
C LEU A 26 -0.17 4.61 -22.90
N ILE A 27 1.11 4.82 -23.21
CA ILE A 27 1.95 5.78 -22.51
C ILE A 27 1.49 7.16 -23.02
N PRO A 28 0.77 7.98 -22.24
CA PRO A 28 0.42 9.31 -22.70
C PRO A 28 1.67 10.17 -22.82
N THR A 29 1.86 10.78 -23.99
CA THR A 29 2.74 11.94 -24.18
C THR A 29 2.37 13.04 -23.18
N PRO A 30 3.35 13.79 -22.63
CA PRO A 30 3.09 14.76 -21.59
C PRO A 30 2.43 16.01 -22.17
N VAL A 31 1.10 16.09 -22.11
CA VAL A 31 0.39 17.36 -22.21
C VAL A 31 0.56 18.10 -20.88
N SER A 32 1.21 19.25 -20.93
CA SER A 32 1.28 20.23 -19.85
C SER A 32 -0.13 20.60 -19.39
N ALA A 33 -0.57 20.06 -18.25
CA ALA A 33 -1.77 20.51 -17.57
C ALA A 33 -1.43 20.76 -16.10
N VAL A 34 -1.44 22.03 -15.71
CA VAL A 34 -1.47 22.48 -14.31
C VAL A 34 -2.72 21.91 -13.66
N THR A 35 -2.61 20.74 -13.06
CA THR A 35 -3.71 20.09 -12.37
C THR A 35 -3.78 20.65 -10.96
N LYS A 36 -4.88 21.37 -10.65
CA LYS A 36 -5.24 21.80 -9.30
C LYS A 36 -4.98 20.65 -8.31
N ALA A 37 -4.14 20.89 -7.31
CA ALA A 37 -3.82 19.93 -6.27
C ALA A 37 -5.11 19.39 -5.63
N LYS A 38 -5.43 18.11 -5.85
CA LYS A 38 -6.51 17.44 -5.12
C LYS A 38 -6.18 17.53 -3.63
N LYS A 39 -7.02 18.20 -2.85
CA LYS A 39 -6.86 18.27 -1.38
C LYS A 39 -6.76 16.84 -0.84
N GLN A 40 -5.60 16.51 -0.29
CA GLN A 40 -5.34 15.21 0.32
C GLN A 40 -6.27 15.00 1.51
N ALA A 41 -6.90 13.82 1.56
CA ALA A 41 -7.80 13.48 2.67
C ALA A 41 -7.02 13.39 3.98
N LYS A 42 -7.62 13.86 5.07
CA LYS A 42 -7.02 13.84 6.41
C LYS A 42 -7.97 13.21 7.41
N VAL A 43 -7.43 12.32 8.23
CA VAL A 43 -8.11 11.74 9.39
C VAL A 43 -7.68 12.46 10.67
N THR A 44 -8.60 12.63 11.60
CA THR A 44 -8.27 13.05 12.97
C THR A 44 -8.07 11.81 13.83
N VAL A 45 -6.86 11.66 14.37
CA VAL A 45 -6.49 10.56 15.26
C VAL A 45 -6.50 11.01 16.72
N LYS A 46 -6.90 10.12 17.63
CA LYS A 46 -6.77 10.33 19.07
C LYS A 46 -5.36 9.90 19.50
N SER A 47 -4.87 10.42 20.63
CA SER A 47 -3.51 10.17 21.12
C SER A 47 -3.13 8.68 21.12
N LYS A 48 -4.00 7.81 21.65
CA LYS A 48 -3.75 6.36 21.75
C LYS A 48 -4.21 5.53 20.53
N THR A 49 -4.57 6.15 19.41
CA THR A 49 -5.01 5.42 18.21
C THR A 49 -3.90 4.47 17.71
N PRO A 50 -4.12 3.14 17.67
CA PRO A 50 -3.08 2.20 17.25
C PRO A 50 -2.75 2.29 15.76
N ILE A 51 -1.49 2.02 15.44
CA ILE A 51 -0.94 1.90 14.09
C ILE A 51 -0.81 0.41 13.72
N TYR A 52 -1.09 0.09 12.46
CA TYR A 52 -1.10 -1.27 11.91
C TYR A 52 -0.25 -1.38 10.64
N ASN A 53 0.27 -2.57 10.36
CA ASN A 53 0.90 -2.92 9.08
C ASN A 53 -0.11 -3.53 8.09
N PHE A 54 0.35 -3.89 6.89
CA PHE A 54 -0.48 -4.52 5.86
C PHE A 54 -1.14 -5.85 6.30
N ALA A 55 -0.50 -6.62 7.19
CA ALA A 55 -1.07 -7.85 7.77
C ALA A 55 -2.15 -7.57 8.84
N GLY A 56 -2.57 -6.32 9.01
CA GLY A 56 -3.52 -5.90 10.04
C GLY A 56 -3.01 -6.07 11.47
N GLN A 57 -1.69 -6.22 11.66
CA GLN A 57 -1.05 -6.40 12.96
C GLN A 57 -0.64 -5.05 13.54
N LYS A 58 -0.77 -4.89 14.85
CA LYS A 58 -0.41 -3.64 15.54
C LYS A 58 1.11 -3.47 15.56
N ILE A 59 1.60 -2.33 15.08
CA ILE A 59 3.02 -1.94 15.02
C ILE A 59 3.29 -0.60 15.72
N SER A 60 2.45 -0.24 16.69
CA SER A 60 2.57 1.05 17.39
C SER A 60 3.90 1.13 18.15
N PRO A 61 4.74 2.15 17.92
CA PRO A 61 6.05 2.23 18.55
C PRO A 61 5.94 2.44 20.06
N LYS A 62 6.75 1.71 20.84
CA LYS A 62 6.67 1.69 22.31
C LYS A 62 6.94 3.08 22.91
N GLY A 63 6.01 3.53 23.75
CA GLY A 63 6.08 4.83 24.44
C GLY A 63 5.79 6.05 23.56
N TYR A 64 5.41 5.85 22.30
CA TYR A 64 4.99 6.92 21.40
C TYR A 64 3.46 6.96 21.29
N HIS A 65 2.94 8.17 21.13
CA HIS A 65 1.52 8.42 20.86
C HIS A 65 1.35 9.56 19.86
N TRP A 66 0.15 9.69 19.30
CA TRP A 66 -0.16 10.82 18.42
C TRP A 66 -0.25 12.13 19.21
N PRO A 67 0.11 13.27 18.61
CA PRO A 67 -0.27 14.57 19.14
C PRO A 67 -1.80 14.65 19.31
N LYS A 68 -2.27 15.43 20.29
CA LYS A 68 -3.70 15.61 20.54
C LYS A 68 -4.40 16.11 19.26
N ASN A 69 -5.44 15.40 18.83
CA ASN A 69 -6.22 15.70 17.63
C ASN A 69 -5.37 15.84 16.35
N ALA A 70 -4.30 15.05 16.22
CA ALA A 70 -3.45 15.11 15.04
C ALA A 70 -4.25 14.84 13.76
N LYS A 71 -4.03 15.68 12.75
CA LYS A 71 -4.62 15.54 11.41
C LYS A 71 -3.61 14.84 10.51
N ILE A 72 -3.85 13.58 10.19
CA ILE A 72 -2.94 12.74 9.43
C ILE A 72 -3.45 12.56 8.00
N ALA A 73 -2.57 12.77 7.03
CA ALA A 73 -2.87 12.55 5.63
C ALA A 73 -3.04 11.06 5.32
N VAL A 74 -4.08 10.73 4.57
CA VAL A 74 -4.39 9.39 4.08
C VAL A 74 -4.68 9.44 2.58
N ASN A 75 -4.32 8.39 1.85
CA ASN A 75 -4.44 8.31 0.38
C ASN A 75 -5.21 7.08 -0.11
N GLY A 76 -5.64 6.19 0.79
CA GLY A 76 -6.42 5.01 0.43
C GLY A 76 -7.13 4.40 1.63
N ALA A 77 -8.15 3.59 1.33
CA ALA A 77 -8.80 2.71 2.31
C ALA A 77 -8.71 1.26 1.84
N PHE A 78 -8.38 0.34 2.74
CA PHE A 78 -8.15 -1.07 2.44
C PHE A 78 -8.81 -1.96 3.47
N TYR A 79 -9.54 -2.97 2.99
CA TYR A 79 -9.81 -4.13 3.81
C TYR A 79 -8.52 -4.95 3.90
N LEU A 80 -8.05 -5.21 5.12
CA LEU A 80 -6.87 -6.01 5.39
C LEU A 80 -7.30 -7.27 6.14
N TRP A 81 -6.82 -8.41 5.66
CA TRP A 81 -6.95 -9.69 6.34
C TRP A 81 -5.87 -9.83 7.42
N ASN A 82 -6.29 -10.13 8.64
CA ASN A 82 -5.38 -10.50 9.72
C ASN A 82 -5.50 -12.00 9.96
N GLU A 83 -4.51 -12.77 9.48
CA GLU A 83 -4.45 -14.23 9.63
C GLU A 83 -4.52 -14.66 11.09
N LYS A 84 -3.76 -14.00 11.97
CA LYS A 84 -3.70 -14.33 13.40
C LYS A 84 -5.05 -14.20 14.10
N GLN A 85 -5.92 -13.32 13.61
CA GLN A 85 -7.25 -13.08 14.17
C GLN A 85 -8.37 -13.71 13.34
N ASN A 86 -8.04 -14.30 12.19
CA ASN A 86 -9.00 -14.79 11.19
C ASN A 86 -10.10 -13.75 10.87
N LYS A 87 -9.71 -12.47 10.70
CA LYS A 87 -10.66 -11.34 10.59
C LYS A 87 -10.22 -10.31 9.56
N VAL A 88 -11.18 -9.85 8.75
CA VAL A 88 -11.04 -8.68 7.88
C VAL A 88 -11.49 -7.42 8.62
N LYS A 89 -10.73 -6.33 8.51
CA LYS A 89 -11.16 -4.99 8.96
C LYS A 89 -10.76 -3.91 7.94
N LEU A 90 -11.46 -2.78 7.97
CA LEU A 90 -11.17 -1.64 7.10
C LEU A 90 -10.18 -0.67 7.78
N TYR A 91 -9.18 -0.23 7.01
CA TYR A 91 -8.12 0.66 7.45
C TYR A 91 -7.92 1.81 6.46
N TYR A 92 -7.46 2.96 6.94
CA TYR A 92 -6.88 4.00 6.11
C TYR A 92 -5.37 3.86 6.05
N HIS A 93 -4.80 3.90 4.85
CA HIS A 93 -3.35 3.94 4.61
C HIS A 93 -2.83 5.36 4.84
N LEU A 94 -1.78 5.49 5.64
CA LEU A 94 -1.14 6.77 5.91
C LEU A 94 -0.30 7.17 4.69
N THR A 95 -0.47 8.38 4.17
CA THR A 95 0.29 8.82 2.99
C THR A 95 1.79 8.79 3.26
N ASN A 96 2.21 9.33 4.40
CA ASN A 96 3.62 9.49 4.74
C ASN A 96 4.07 8.37 5.68
N ARG A 97 5.24 7.83 5.39
CA ARG A 97 5.88 6.81 6.23
C ARG A 97 6.46 7.41 7.51
N ARG A 98 6.82 8.69 7.49
CA ARG A 98 7.29 9.42 8.67
C ARG A 98 6.19 10.28 9.26
N GLN A 99 5.94 10.11 10.56
CA GLN A 99 4.87 10.80 11.27
C GLN A 99 5.40 11.57 12.48
N LYS A 100 4.82 12.74 12.75
CA LYS A 100 5.10 13.48 14.00
C LYS A 100 4.38 12.77 15.16
N MET A 101 5.16 12.28 16.12
CA MET A 101 4.66 11.58 17.31
C MET A 101 5.28 12.17 18.57
N VAL A 102 4.67 11.88 19.73
CA VAL A 102 5.12 12.37 21.03
C VAL A 102 5.56 11.21 21.90
N LYS A 103 6.70 11.35 22.58
CA LYS A 103 7.19 10.44 23.62
C LYS A 103 7.77 11.26 24.76
N ALA A 104 7.32 11.02 25.99
CA ALA A 104 7.74 11.76 27.18
C ALA A 104 7.68 13.30 26.98
N GLY A 105 6.55 13.80 26.48
CA GLY A 105 6.33 15.22 26.20
C GLY A 105 7.06 15.79 24.97
N LYS A 106 8.05 15.08 24.41
CA LYS A 106 8.85 15.56 23.28
C LYS A 106 8.29 15.06 21.95
N SER A 107 8.11 15.99 21.01
CA SER A 107 7.69 15.67 19.65
C SER A 107 8.87 15.28 18.77
N LYS A 108 8.75 14.17 18.03
CA LYS A 108 9.76 13.68 17.07
C LYS A 108 9.10 13.17 15.79
N LYS A 109 9.83 13.18 14.67
CA LYS A 109 9.45 12.43 13.47
C LYS A 109 9.87 10.97 13.67
N VAL A 110 8.92 10.05 13.55
CA VAL A 110 9.13 8.61 13.69
C VAL A 110 8.83 7.96 12.34
N ASN A 111 9.73 7.10 11.87
CA ASN A 111 9.47 6.27 10.70
C ASN A 111 8.58 5.09 11.12
N LEU A 112 7.34 5.07 10.63
CA LEU A 112 6.37 3.99 10.83
C LEU A 112 6.38 2.97 9.70
N GLY A 113 7.15 3.23 8.64
CA GLY A 113 7.10 2.46 7.41
C GLY A 113 5.73 2.57 6.72
N ASP A 114 5.38 1.52 6.00
CA ASP A 114 4.04 1.33 5.45
C ASP A 114 3.02 1.07 6.57
N ALA A 115 2.14 2.03 6.80
CA ALA A 115 1.36 2.12 8.02
C ALA A 115 -0.10 2.48 7.79
N PHE A 116 -0.94 1.99 8.70
CA PHE A 116 -2.38 2.08 8.64
C PHE A 116 -3.00 2.46 9.99
N VAL A 117 -4.19 3.04 9.94
CA VAL A 117 -5.07 3.22 11.11
C VAL A 117 -6.44 2.62 10.81
N LYS A 118 -7.06 1.96 11.80
CA LYS A 118 -8.44 1.43 11.65
C LYS A 118 -9.41 2.57 11.42
N THR A 119 -10.32 2.41 10.47
CA THR A 119 -11.32 3.45 10.15
C THR A 119 -12.26 3.73 11.34
N SER A 120 -12.57 2.70 12.14
CA SER A 120 -13.39 2.84 13.36
C SER A 120 -12.72 3.64 14.48
N ASN A 121 -11.40 3.88 14.41
CA ASN A 121 -10.64 4.56 15.46
C ASN A 121 -10.35 6.04 15.14
N VAL A 122 -10.86 6.55 14.01
CA VAL A 122 -10.53 7.89 13.51
C VAL A 122 -11.76 8.61 12.97
N LYS A 123 -11.70 9.95 12.91
CA LYS A 123 -12.73 10.76 12.28
C LYS A 123 -12.25 11.31 10.94
N ILE A 124 -13.12 11.34 9.93
CA ILE A 124 -12.85 11.92 8.61
C ILE A 124 -14.11 12.62 8.11
N SER A 125 -13.97 13.76 7.43
CA SER A 125 -15.11 14.49 6.88
C SER A 125 -15.73 13.76 5.68
N ARG A 126 -14.89 13.20 4.80
CA ARG A 126 -15.31 12.42 3.63
C ARG A 126 -14.60 11.07 3.63
N LYS A 127 -15.36 9.99 3.80
CA LYS A 127 -14.82 8.62 3.75
C LYS A 127 -14.23 8.34 2.37
N LEU A 128 -13.07 7.67 2.34
CA LEU A 128 -12.47 7.18 1.10
C LEU A 128 -13.14 5.88 0.65
N LYS A 129 -13.27 5.70 -0.67
CA LYS A 129 -13.70 4.42 -1.26
C LYS A 129 -12.63 3.37 -1.00
N ALA A 130 -13.05 2.19 -0.53
CA ALA A 130 -12.16 1.05 -0.37
C ALA A 130 -11.58 0.61 -1.72
N GLN A 131 -10.29 0.29 -1.75
CA GLN A 131 -9.60 -0.17 -2.97
C GLN A 131 -9.89 -1.65 -3.28
N ASN A 132 -10.34 -2.40 -2.28
CA ASN A 132 -10.74 -3.80 -2.37
C ASN A 132 -12.03 -4.02 -1.56
N SER A 133 -12.57 -5.25 -1.59
CA SER A 133 -13.70 -5.67 -0.74
C SER A 133 -13.20 -6.54 0.41
N ALA A 134 -14.06 -6.82 1.40
CA ALA A 134 -13.70 -7.73 2.48
C ALA A 134 -13.43 -9.14 1.97
N LEU A 135 -14.28 -9.62 1.05
CA LEU A 135 -14.14 -10.94 0.42
C LEU A 135 -12.84 -11.06 -0.37
N THR A 136 -12.48 -10.03 -1.17
CA THR A 136 -11.23 -10.08 -1.94
C THR A 136 -10.00 -9.95 -1.05
N ALA A 137 -10.07 -9.20 0.07
CA ALA A 137 -8.99 -9.14 1.04
C ALA A 137 -8.68 -10.51 1.66
N GLU A 138 -9.71 -11.30 1.96
CA GLU A 138 -9.53 -12.65 2.51
C GLU A 138 -9.06 -13.64 1.45
N ASN A 139 -9.73 -13.69 0.29
CA ASN A 139 -9.45 -14.68 -0.75
C ASN A 139 -8.07 -14.45 -1.40
N ASN A 140 -7.75 -13.20 -1.77
CA ASN A 140 -6.48 -12.88 -2.43
C ASN A 140 -5.28 -13.06 -1.49
N HIS A 141 -5.52 -13.12 -0.18
CA HIS A 141 -4.48 -13.43 0.78
C HIS A 141 -4.08 -14.92 0.76
N LYS A 142 -5.02 -15.81 0.43
CA LYS A 142 -4.85 -17.27 0.45
C LYS A 142 -4.31 -17.85 -0.87
N ILE A 143 -4.31 -17.08 -1.95
CA ILE A 143 -3.82 -17.52 -3.26
C ILE A 143 -2.52 -16.82 -3.63
N ALA A 144 -1.69 -17.48 -4.43
CA ALA A 144 -0.51 -16.88 -5.02
C ALA A 144 -0.89 -15.75 -5.99
N ALA A 145 0.00 -14.77 -6.14
CA ALA A 145 -0.14 -13.74 -7.15
C ALA A 145 -0.08 -14.33 -8.56
N SER A 146 -0.83 -13.74 -9.50
CA SER A 146 -0.73 -14.12 -10.90
C SER A 146 0.62 -13.69 -11.48
N GLU A 147 1.03 -14.37 -12.55
CA GLU A 147 2.23 -14.00 -13.30
C GLU A 147 2.13 -12.56 -13.84
N SER A 148 0.96 -12.14 -14.31
CA SER A 148 0.72 -10.78 -14.80
C SER A 148 0.94 -9.70 -13.72
N ASP A 149 0.52 -9.96 -12.48
CA ASP A 149 0.72 -9.05 -11.36
C ASP A 149 2.22 -8.98 -10.99
N LEU A 150 2.93 -10.11 -11.03
CA LEU A 150 4.37 -10.16 -10.79
C LEU A 150 5.17 -9.45 -11.88
N ILE A 151 4.80 -9.59 -13.15
CA ILE A 151 5.40 -8.84 -14.27
C ILE A 151 5.18 -7.34 -14.07
N THR A 152 3.95 -6.93 -13.78
CA THR A 152 3.61 -5.52 -13.52
C THR A 152 4.45 -4.93 -12.39
N LEU A 153 4.58 -5.66 -11.26
CA LEU A 153 5.40 -5.22 -10.13
C LEU A 153 6.89 -5.10 -10.51
N ASN A 154 7.41 -6.05 -11.28
CA ASN A 154 8.79 -6.03 -11.78
C ASN A 154 9.06 -4.85 -12.72
N GLU A 155 8.13 -4.52 -13.61
CA GLU A 155 8.25 -3.37 -14.51
C GLU A 155 8.32 -2.05 -13.73
N LEU A 156 7.48 -1.88 -12.71
CA LEU A 156 7.52 -0.71 -11.82
C LEU A 156 8.89 -0.57 -11.13
N ILE A 157 9.50 -1.68 -10.72
CA ILE A 157 10.84 -1.71 -10.12
C ILE A 157 11.91 -1.35 -11.15
N LYS A 158 11.88 -1.96 -12.34
CA LYS A 158 12.84 -1.72 -13.43
C LYS A 158 12.81 -0.26 -13.89
N ASN A 159 11.60 0.31 -14.03
CA ASN A 159 11.39 1.69 -14.46
C ASN A 159 11.79 2.73 -13.39
N SER A 160 12.15 2.31 -12.17
CA SER A 160 12.49 3.24 -11.09
C SER A 160 13.67 4.15 -11.40
N ALA A 161 14.66 3.66 -12.15
CA ALA A 161 15.80 4.50 -12.56
C ALA A 161 15.36 5.64 -13.48
N GLN A 162 14.46 5.37 -14.43
CA GLN A 162 13.94 6.39 -15.36
C GLN A 162 13.04 7.39 -14.63
N ILE A 163 12.16 6.92 -13.75
CA ILE A 163 11.30 7.80 -12.94
C ILE A 163 12.15 8.78 -12.11
N LYS A 164 13.25 8.32 -11.50
CA LYS A 164 14.15 9.16 -10.71
C LYS A 164 14.89 10.23 -11.53
N LYS A 165 15.03 10.03 -12.84
CA LYS A 165 15.60 11.01 -13.77
C LYS A 165 14.57 12.04 -14.25
N SER A 166 13.28 11.78 -14.06
CA SER A 166 12.23 12.70 -14.53
C SER A 166 12.22 14.03 -13.77
N LYS A 167 11.86 15.10 -14.48
CA LYS A 167 11.73 16.45 -13.91
C LYS A 167 10.73 16.47 -12.73
N ARG A 168 9.60 15.79 -12.86
CA ARG A 168 8.59 15.70 -11.79
C ARG A 168 9.16 15.11 -10.50
N TYR A 169 9.88 14.00 -10.58
CA TYR A 169 10.52 13.41 -9.39
C TYR A 169 11.59 14.34 -8.80
N GLN A 170 12.40 14.99 -9.64
CA GLN A 170 13.44 15.92 -9.18
C GLN A 170 12.86 17.16 -8.48
N GLN A 171 11.70 17.63 -8.93
CA GLN A 171 10.98 18.77 -8.35
C GLN A 171 10.10 18.40 -7.14
N ALA A 172 9.81 17.12 -6.93
CA ALA A 172 9.02 16.62 -5.81
C ALA A 172 9.65 16.95 -4.44
N SER A 173 8.84 17.00 -3.40
CA SER A 173 9.34 17.20 -2.03
C SER A 173 10.22 16.04 -1.58
N ALA A 174 11.09 16.30 -0.59
CA ALA A 174 11.91 15.26 0.01
C ALA A 174 11.09 14.10 0.62
N GLU A 175 9.87 14.37 1.10
CA GLU A 175 8.97 13.35 1.65
C GLU A 175 8.35 12.50 0.54
N GLU A 176 7.89 13.10 -0.56
CA GLU A 176 7.34 12.37 -1.71
C GLU A 176 8.39 11.45 -2.34
N ARG A 177 9.61 11.98 -2.57
CA ARG A 177 10.73 11.16 -3.05
C ARG A 177 11.06 10.02 -2.10
N TYR A 178 11.01 10.28 -0.79
CA TYR A 178 11.25 9.26 0.23
C TYR A 178 10.18 8.16 0.17
N ASN A 179 8.89 8.53 0.18
CA ASN A 179 7.78 7.58 0.10
C ASN A 179 7.87 6.72 -1.17
N TYR A 180 8.20 7.32 -2.33
CA TYR A 180 8.39 6.58 -3.58
C TYR A 180 9.56 5.58 -3.49
N ARG A 181 10.74 6.02 -3.03
CA ARG A 181 11.88 5.10 -2.88
C ARG A 181 11.55 3.93 -1.96
N GLU A 182 10.87 4.18 -0.85
CA GLU A 182 10.51 3.13 0.10
C GLU A 182 9.44 2.19 -0.45
N ALA A 183 8.47 2.67 -1.24
CA ALA A 183 7.51 1.80 -1.94
C ALA A 183 8.22 0.85 -2.92
N ILE A 184 9.20 1.34 -3.69
CA ILE A 184 10.01 0.50 -4.58
C ILE A 184 10.90 -0.46 -3.78
N ASN A 185 11.48 -0.03 -2.65
CA ASN A 185 12.27 -0.89 -1.79
C ASN A 185 11.44 -2.02 -1.17
N ASP A 186 10.21 -1.74 -0.75
CA ASP A 186 9.29 -2.76 -0.23
C ASP A 186 8.89 -3.77 -1.31
N ALA A 187 8.66 -3.30 -2.54
CA ALA A 187 8.41 -4.15 -3.70
C ALA A 187 9.60 -5.08 -3.99
N LYS A 188 10.82 -4.52 -4.03
CA LYS A 188 12.07 -5.29 -4.21
C LYS A 188 12.27 -6.33 -3.11
N LYS A 189 12.00 -5.97 -1.85
CA LYS A 189 12.12 -6.90 -0.71
C LYS A 189 11.11 -8.04 -0.83
N ALA A 190 9.87 -7.73 -1.22
CA ALA A 190 8.82 -8.74 -1.37
C ALA A 190 9.19 -9.79 -2.42
N LEU A 191 9.71 -9.37 -3.58
CA LEU A 191 10.11 -10.29 -4.66
C LEU A 191 11.29 -11.22 -4.33
N LYS A 192 11.94 -11.05 -3.17
CA LYS A 192 12.96 -12.00 -2.70
C LYS A 192 12.37 -13.25 -2.03
N HIS A 193 11.06 -13.29 -1.81
CA HIS A 193 10.36 -14.42 -1.20
C HIS A 193 9.76 -15.33 -2.29
N ASP A 194 9.84 -16.65 -2.07
CA ASP A 194 9.49 -17.67 -3.07
C ASP A 194 8.03 -17.64 -3.53
N THR A 195 7.10 -17.25 -2.65
CA THR A 195 5.67 -17.12 -2.99
C THR A 195 5.06 -15.89 -2.32
N LEU A 196 4.49 -14.98 -3.12
CA LEU A 196 3.72 -13.83 -2.64
C LEU A 196 2.23 -14.05 -2.86
N SER A 197 1.41 -13.63 -1.89
CA SER A 197 -0.04 -13.64 -2.08
C SER A 197 -0.49 -12.58 -3.08
N ALA A 198 -1.59 -12.85 -3.78
CA ALA A 198 -2.18 -11.90 -4.73
C ALA A 198 -2.48 -10.55 -4.05
N ALA A 199 -2.99 -10.58 -2.81
CA ALA A 199 -3.28 -9.38 -2.02
C ALA A 199 -2.01 -8.53 -1.81
N ARG A 200 -0.86 -9.16 -1.51
CA ARG A 200 0.39 -8.44 -1.26
C ARG A 200 0.94 -7.79 -2.53
N VAL A 201 0.92 -8.50 -3.65
CA VAL A 201 1.44 -7.97 -4.93
C VAL A 201 0.58 -6.82 -5.44
N GLN A 202 -0.75 -6.99 -5.46
CA GLN A 202 -1.70 -5.95 -5.87
C GLN A 202 -1.56 -4.69 -5.01
N TYR A 203 -1.35 -4.87 -3.70
CA TYR A 203 -1.09 -3.76 -2.79
C TYR A 203 0.23 -3.03 -3.09
N LEU A 204 1.32 -3.76 -3.36
CA LEU A 204 2.61 -3.16 -3.70
C LEU A 204 2.56 -2.39 -5.02
N ILE A 205 1.84 -2.92 -6.03
CA ILE A 205 1.55 -2.21 -7.29
C ILE A 205 0.81 -0.91 -7.00
N TRP A 206 -0.25 -0.97 -6.19
CA TRP A 206 -1.00 0.24 -5.80
C TRP A 206 -0.11 1.26 -5.10
N GLN A 207 0.73 0.82 -4.17
CA GLN A 207 1.65 1.69 -3.42
C GLN A 207 2.67 2.39 -4.32
N ALA A 208 3.27 1.65 -5.25
CA ALA A 208 4.21 2.25 -6.21
C ALA A 208 3.50 3.28 -7.07
N ASN A 209 2.31 2.94 -7.61
CA ASN A 209 1.53 3.84 -8.45
C ASN A 209 1.03 5.09 -7.72
N ILE A 210 0.58 4.98 -6.47
CA ILE A 210 0.14 6.15 -5.71
C ILE A 210 1.32 7.07 -5.38
N ALA A 211 2.51 6.50 -5.13
CA ALA A 211 3.71 7.28 -4.90
C ALA A 211 4.21 7.98 -6.18
N ILE A 212 4.06 7.36 -7.34
CA ILE A 212 4.33 7.98 -8.65
C ILE A 212 3.41 9.17 -8.92
N LYS A 213 2.13 9.04 -8.55
CA LYS A 213 1.12 10.12 -8.73
C LYS A 213 1.28 11.29 -7.75
N ALA A 214 2.13 11.16 -6.74
CA ALA A 214 2.28 12.16 -5.67
C ALA A 214 3.21 13.32 -6.05
N PHE A 215 4.02 13.16 -7.10
CA PHE A 215 4.78 14.20 -7.78
C PHE A 215 4.26 14.38 -9.20
#